data_AF-A0A9E1DWE0-F1
#
_entry.id   AF-A0A9E1DWE0-F1
#
_cell.length_a   1.000
_cell.length_b   1.000
_cell.length_c   1.000
_cell.angle_alpha   90.00
_cell.angle_beta   90.00
_cell.angle_gamma   90.00
#
_symmetry.space_group_name_H-M   'P 1'
#
loop_
_entity.id
_entity.type
_entity.pdbx_description
1 polymer ?
#
loop_
_entity_poly.entity_id
_entity_poly.type
_entity_poly.pdbx_seq_one_letter_code
_entity_poly.pdbx_strand_id
1 'polypeptide(L)'
;MTFEKRGICGICAAGCWIVAEYDESGRISGIRPDESSEMGIVCKLGEHAADIVYSEHRLRHPMRRTGPKGTYEFEPISWDEAMETIAARYKDIKAAHGAEATAIYTGVGTFELAYCDVFQPSGVEVSSAASVLFPFGSPNTMGVGALCYVAYGMIAPHVTFGRILNDMYNDIENAELIVIWGTNPATDLPPVDMRRVVNATKRGAGVVVIDPRRTEAVTLTGGQWVPIRPGTDGALALGMCNVLIAEELYDEPFVRDWTVGFSDFASYVQHYRPEVVQEITGVDAHTVRSLARRLAAARGASQLMYTGMEYSTTGVQGIRATLVLWALAGQLDMPGGRCFMMPGNNFPINRDGLVENPDTGIRIGKDRFPVYVKYRDEAHAIDLPKSVLEEKPYKIRGLIIQGGSIITSWPNPDLWRKTLENMDFLVCIDRQMTADAAYADIVLPAATYFEIESYMVYGSIFRIREPLIEPVGEARSDFFILSELADRLGYGHLYPQSVREMFDDVLA
;
A
#
# COMPACT_ATOMS: atom_id res chain seq x y z
N MET A 1 34.14 20.27 6.92
CA MET A 1 33.31 19.85 8.06
C MET A 1 32.09 19.21 7.47
N THR A 2 31.87 17.92 7.69
CA THR A 2 30.63 17.25 7.27
C THR A 2 29.51 17.84 8.13
N PHE A 3 28.59 18.56 7.49
CA PHE A 3 27.37 18.97 8.16
C PHE A 3 26.49 17.72 8.28
N GLU A 4 25.80 17.57 9.42
CA GLU A 4 24.88 16.46 9.65
C GLU A 4 23.55 17.02 10.17
N LYS A 5 22.43 16.44 9.72
CA LYS A 5 21.09 16.81 10.19
C LYS A 5 20.26 15.55 10.45
N ARG A 6 19.59 15.50 11.60
CA ARG A 6 18.63 14.44 11.91
C ARG A 6 17.32 14.72 11.18
N GLY A 7 16.67 13.66 10.72
CA GLY A 7 15.41 13.78 9.99
C GLY A 7 14.71 12.45 9.80
N ILE A 8 13.83 12.45 8.80
CA ILE A 8 13.07 11.29 8.37
C ILE A 8 13.49 10.96 6.94
N CYS A 9 13.72 9.68 6.64
CA CYS A 9 14.03 9.23 5.30
C CYS A 9 12.98 9.71 4.30
N GLY A 10 13.44 10.18 3.15
CA GLY A 10 12.62 10.83 2.12
C GLY A 10 12.31 9.98 0.89
N ILE A 11 12.70 8.69 0.90
CA ILE A 11 12.60 7.81 -0.28
C ILE A 11 11.23 7.13 -0.41
N CYS A 12 10.64 6.69 0.69
CA CYS A 12 9.35 6.00 0.70
C CYS A 12 8.49 6.41 1.91
N ALA A 13 7.27 5.89 1.99
CA ALA A 13 6.28 6.20 3.02
C ALA A 13 6.60 5.65 4.42
N ALA A 14 7.66 4.84 4.57
CA ALA A 14 7.96 4.11 5.81
C ALA A 14 8.30 4.98 7.02
N GLY A 15 8.79 6.21 6.82
CA GLY A 15 9.13 7.11 7.93
C GLY A 15 10.37 6.69 8.76
N CYS A 16 11.39 6.05 8.18
CA CYS A 16 12.56 5.66 8.98
C CYS A 16 13.33 6.89 9.50
N TRP A 17 13.80 6.84 10.75
CA TRP A 17 14.58 7.93 11.36
C TRP A 17 16.05 7.82 10.92
N ILE A 18 16.60 8.92 10.43
CA ILE A 18 17.95 8.94 9.85
C ILE A 18 18.74 10.18 10.29
N VAL A 19 20.06 10.08 10.15
CA VAL A 19 20.97 11.22 10.11
C VAL A 19 21.48 11.35 8.68
N ALA A 20 21.23 12.50 8.06
CA ALA A 20 21.73 12.84 6.73
C ALA A 20 23.07 13.57 6.86
N GLU A 21 24.02 13.15 6.05
CA GLU A 21 25.36 13.74 5.91
C GLU A 21 25.41 14.55 4.62
N TYR A 22 26.06 15.72 4.66
CA TYR A 22 26.13 16.63 3.52
C TYR A 22 27.57 16.82 3.02
N ASP A 23 27.71 16.97 1.71
CA ASP A 23 28.95 17.42 1.08
C ASP A 23 29.16 18.94 1.22
N GLU A 24 30.29 19.44 0.72
CA GLU A 24 30.63 20.87 0.77
C GLU A 24 29.67 21.76 -0.05
N SER A 25 28.89 21.17 -0.96
CA SER A 25 27.87 21.86 -1.76
C SER A 25 26.48 21.86 -1.12
N GLY A 26 26.35 21.25 0.07
CA GLY A 26 25.07 21.14 0.78
C GLY A 26 24.16 20.05 0.23
N ARG A 27 24.68 19.12 -0.57
CA ARG A 27 23.92 17.96 -1.07
C ARG A 27 24.09 16.77 -0.14
N ILE A 28 23.05 15.95 -0.04
CA ILE A 28 23.12 14.69 0.72
C ILE A 28 24.18 13.79 0.09
N SER A 29 25.21 13.46 0.84
CA SER A 29 26.28 12.54 0.43
C SER A 29 26.06 11.13 0.97
N GLY A 30 25.29 10.99 2.07
CA GLY A 30 24.96 9.72 2.68
C GLY A 30 23.88 9.86 3.74
N ILE A 31 23.27 8.74 4.12
CA ILE A 31 22.38 8.66 5.28
C ILE A 31 22.74 7.45 6.14
N ARG A 32 22.57 7.58 7.45
CA ARG A 32 22.78 6.51 8.42
C ARG A 32 21.58 6.43 9.39
N PRO A 33 21.32 5.27 10.01
CA PRO A 33 20.23 5.16 10.97
C PRO A 33 20.45 6.11 12.15
N ASP A 34 19.36 6.72 12.64
CA ASP A 34 19.40 7.43 13.92
C ASP A 34 19.35 6.42 15.08
N GLU A 35 20.53 6.06 15.60
CA GLU A 35 20.69 5.07 16.67
C GLU A 35 20.02 5.46 18.00
N SER A 36 19.54 6.71 18.14
CA SER A 36 18.80 7.14 19.31
C SER A 36 17.34 6.66 19.35
N SER A 37 16.86 5.99 18.29
CA SER A 37 15.48 5.51 18.18
C SER A 37 15.42 4.11 17.58
N GLU A 38 14.43 3.33 18.00
CA GLU A 38 14.12 2.02 17.40
C GLU A 38 13.65 2.15 15.94
N MET A 39 13.15 3.33 15.57
CA MET A 39 12.82 3.72 14.19
C MET A 39 14.05 4.05 13.34
N GLY A 40 15.25 4.03 13.94
CA GLY A 40 16.54 4.24 13.29
C GLY A 40 16.90 3.12 12.32
N ILE A 41 16.54 3.27 11.04
CA ILE A 41 16.68 2.21 10.04
C ILE A 41 17.07 2.80 8.69
N VAL A 42 18.03 2.17 8.01
CA VAL A 42 18.38 2.45 6.63
C VAL A 42 18.38 1.13 5.87
N CYS A 43 17.56 1.05 4.81
CA CYS A 43 17.56 -0.08 3.88
C CYS A 43 18.45 0.22 2.66
N LYS A 44 18.57 -0.74 1.73
CA LYS A 44 19.37 -0.55 0.51
C LYS A 44 18.95 0.65 -0.35
N LEU A 45 17.65 0.94 -0.44
CA LEU A 45 17.17 2.15 -1.13
C LEU A 45 17.60 3.43 -0.40
N GLY A 46 17.62 3.38 0.93
CA GLY A 46 18.10 4.50 1.76
C GLY A 46 19.60 4.73 1.60
N GLU A 47 20.42 3.68 1.60
CA GLU A 47 21.88 3.78 1.36
C GLU A 47 22.19 4.51 0.04
N HIS A 48 21.34 4.33 -0.98
CA HIS A 48 21.44 4.97 -2.29
C HIS A 48 20.52 6.18 -2.46
N ALA A 49 20.08 6.82 -1.36
CA ALA A 49 19.15 7.95 -1.42
C ALA A 49 19.68 9.11 -2.29
N ALA A 50 20.98 9.40 -2.20
CA ALA A 50 21.61 10.46 -2.98
C ALA A 50 21.55 10.20 -4.49
N ASP A 51 21.72 8.94 -4.92
CA ASP A 51 21.65 8.52 -6.32
C ASP A 51 20.23 8.71 -6.89
N ILE A 52 19.20 8.52 -6.05
CA ILE A 52 17.79 8.71 -6.43
C ILE A 52 17.44 10.19 -6.52
N VAL A 53 17.76 10.96 -5.47
CA VAL A 53 17.42 12.39 -5.35
C VAL A 53 18.09 13.20 -6.46
N TYR A 54 19.37 12.92 -6.73
CA TYR A 54 20.18 13.69 -7.67
C TYR A 54 20.44 12.97 -8.99
N SER A 55 19.64 11.96 -9.32
CA SER A 55 19.71 11.25 -10.59
C SER A 55 19.74 12.22 -11.78
N GLU A 56 20.52 11.89 -12.81
CA GLU A 56 20.47 12.62 -14.08
C GLU A 56 19.10 12.53 -14.78
N HIS A 57 18.32 11.49 -14.45
CA HIS A 57 16.97 11.26 -14.97
C HIS A 57 15.86 11.88 -14.10
N ARG A 58 16.22 12.67 -13.08
CA ARG A 58 15.27 13.42 -12.25
C ARG A 58 14.48 14.42 -13.10
N LEU A 59 13.16 14.39 -12.98
CA LEU A 59 12.30 15.43 -13.58
C LEU A 59 12.47 16.73 -12.79
N ARG A 60 12.82 17.82 -13.49
CA ARG A 60 13.17 19.11 -12.86
C ARG A 60 12.24 20.26 -13.18
N HIS A 61 11.48 20.16 -14.27
CA HIS A 61 10.58 21.22 -14.72
C HIS A 61 9.27 20.60 -15.17
N PRO A 62 8.14 21.33 -15.12
CA PRO A 62 6.94 20.95 -15.85
C PRO A 62 7.23 20.84 -17.35
N MET A 63 6.70 19.80 -17.99
CA MET A 63 6.96 19.48 -19.38
C MET A 63 5.65 19.32 -20.15
N ARG A 64 5.59 19.85 -21.38
CA ARG A 64 4.50 19.66 -22.34
C ARG A 64 4.93 18.79 -23.50
N ARG A 65 4.09 17.83 -23.89
CA ARG A 65 4.36 16.96 -25.04
C ARG A 65 4.30 17.75 -26.35
N THR A 66 5.30 17.56 -27.20
CA THR A 66 5.37 18.17 -28.55
C THR A 66 5.30 17.13 -29.67
N GLY A 67 5.66 15.88 -29.37
CA GLY A 67 5.59 14.75 -30.31
C GLY A 67 4.34 13.87 -30.18
N PRO A 68 4.29 12.76 -30.94
CA PRO A 68 3.22 11.77 -30.83
C PRO A 68 3.29 11.03 -29.48
N LYS A 69 2.14 10.53 -29.01
CA LYS A 69 2.09 9.67 -27.82
C LYS A 69 2.93 8.40 -28.01
N GLY A 70 3.53 7.93 -26.93
CA GLY A 70 4.50 6.83 -26.93
C GLY A 70 5.94 7.29 -27.16
N THR A 71 6.18 8.59 -27.32
CA THR A 71 7.52 9.19 -27.41
C THR A 71 7.81 10.03 -26.16
N TYR A 72 9.09 10.34 -25.93
CA TYR A 72 9.53 11.24 -24.86
C TYR A 72 9.88 12.64 -25.39
N GLU A 73 9.16 13.09 -26.43
CA GLU A 73 9.36 14.42 -27.03
C GLU A 73 8.55 15.48 -26.27
N PHE A 74 9.27 16.24 -25.45
CA PHE A 74 8.71 17.26 -24.56
C PHE A 74 9.49 18.57 -24.63
N GLU A 75 8.81 19.68 -24.34
CA GLU A 75 9.42 20.98 -24.08
C GLU A 75 9.08 21.45 -22.65
N PRO A 76 9.99 22.16 -21.97
CA PRO A 76 9.70 22.73 -20.66
C PRO A 76 8.67 23.86 -20.76
N ILE A 77 7.75 23.91 -19.79
CA ILE A 77 6.76 24.98 -19.63
C ILE A 77 6.78 25.47 -18.19
N SER A 78 6.17 26.64 -17.92
CA SER A 78 6.05 27.13 -16.55
C SER A 78 4.99 26.32 -15.78
N TRP A 79 5.11 26.31 -14.44
CA TRP A 79 4.07 25.75 -13.57
C TRP A 79 2.70 26.38 -13.80
N ASP A 80 2.63 27.70 -13.98
CA ASP A 80 1.37 28.40 -14.23
C ASP A 80 0.70 27.97 -15.52
N GLU A 81 1.49 27.83 -16.60
CA GLU A 81 0.99 27.32 -17.89
C GLU A 81 0.54 25.87 -17.77
N ALA A 82 1.27 25.04 -17.04
CA ALA A 82 0.94 23.64 -16.84
C ALA A 82 -0.38 23.48 -16.07
N MET A 83 -0.52 24.14 -14.93
CA MET A 83 -1.71 24.06 -14.08
C MET A 83 -2.94 24.67 -14.75
N GLU A 84 -2.77 25.78 -15.48
CA GLU A 84 -3.86 26.37 -16.27
C GLU A 84 -4.31 25.43 -17.38
N THR A 85 -3.37 24.81 -18.10
CA THR A 85 -3.67 23.82 -19.15
C THR A 85 -4.44 22.64 -18.58
N ILE A 86 -4.00 22.08 -17.44
CA ILE A 86 -4.66 20.94 -16.80
C ILE A 86 -6.09 21.32 -16.38
N ALA A 87 -6.26 22.43 -15.68
CA ALA A 87 -7.56 22.88 -15.21
C ALA A 87 -8.52 23.19 -16.37
N ALA A 88 -8.05 23.87 -17.42
CA ALA A 88 -8.83 24.16 -18.62
C ALA A 88 -9.27 22.88 -19.33
N ARG A 89 -8.36 21.92 -19.56
CA ARG A 89 -8.69 20.64 -20.21
C ARG A 89 -9.68 19.81 -19.41
N TYR A 90 -9.55 19.77 -18.09
CA TYR A 90 -10.52 19.08 -17.24
C TYR A 90 -11.89 19.74 -17.32
N LYS A 91 -11.97 21.09 -17.26
CA LYS A 91 -13.23 21.84 -17.42
C LYS A 91 -13.87 21.60 -18.79
N ASP A 92 -13.08 21.58 -19.86
CA ASP A 92 -13.56 21.27 -21.22
C ASP A 92 -14.15 19.86 -21.31
N ILE A 93 -13.45 18.85 -20.75
CA ILE A 93 -13.93 17.46 -20.71
C ILE A 93 -15.25 17.38 -19.94
N LYS A 94 -15.33 18.02 -18.77
CA LYS A 94 -16.57 18.07 -17.97
C LYS A 94 -17.72 18.71 -18.74
N ALA A 95 -17.47 19.83 -19.41
CA ALA A 95 -18.49 20.53 -20.19
C ALA A 95 -19.01 19.69 -21.37
N ALA A 96 -18.14 18.90 -22.01
CA ALA A 96 -18.50 18.10 -23.19
C ALA A 96 -19.04 16.70 -22.86
N HIS A 97 -18.57 16.08 -21.78
CA HIS A 97 -18.75 14.64 -21.52
C HIS A 97 -19.18 14.30 -20.10
N GLY A 98 -19.38 15.28 -19.22
CA GLY A 98 -19.67 15.05 -17.81
C GLY A 98 -18.40 14.91 -16.96
N ALA A 99 -18.54 15.16 -15.66
CA ALA A 99 -17.41 15.12 -14.73
C ALA A 99 -16.87 13.69 -14.54
N GLU A 100 -17.72 12.68 -14.69
CA GLU A 100 -17.36 11.27 -14.66
C GLU A 100 -16.34 10.87 -15.74
N ALA A 101 -16.21 11.64 -16.82
CA ALA A 101 -15.21 11.40 -17.85
C ALA A 101 -13.78 11.77 -17.44
N THR A 102 -13.57 12.28 -16.22
CA THR A 102 -12.24 12.54 -15.65
C THR A 102 -11.93 11.59 -14.51
N ALA A 103 -10.65 11.28 -14.30
CA ALA A 103 -10.22 10.33 -13.29
C ALA A 103 -8.83 10.67 -12.74
N ILE A 104 -8.53 10.15 -11.55
CA ILE A 104 -7.18 10.21 -10.95
C ILE A 104 -6.78 8.82 -10.46
N TYR A 105 -5.53 8.46 -10.71
CA TYR A 105 -4.88 7.25 -10.21
C TYR A 105 -3.70 7.64 -9.31
N THR A 106 -3.67 7.12 -8.09
CA THR A 106 -2.59 7.35 -7.13
C THR A 106 -1.78 6.07 -6.86
N GLY A 107 -0.45 6.18 -6.98
CA GLY A 107 0.50 5.12 -6.71
C GLY A 107 1.27 5.32 -5.40
N VAL A 108 2.14 4.36 -5.07
CA VAL A 108 2.92 4.37 -3.82
C VAL A 108 3.90 5.57 -3.74
N GLY A 109 4.25 6.16 -4.88
CA GLY A 109 5.10 7.34 -4.95
C GLY A 109 4.54 8.57 -4.23
N THR A 110 3.22 8.62 -4.00
CA THR A 110 2.52 9.73 -3.32
C THR A 110 2.04 9.38 -1.91
N PHE A 111 2.47 8.26 -1.33
CA PHE A 111 2.05 7.82 0.01
C PHE A 111 2.71 8.63 1.15
N GLU A 112 2.91 9.92 0.93
CA GLU A 112 3.23 10.87 1.97
C GLU A 112 2.04 10.94 2.94
N LEU A 113 2.29 11.01 4.25
CA LEU A 113 1.23 10.78 5.24
C LEU A 113 0.19 11.90 5.23
N ALA A 114 0.63 13.16 5.19
CA ALA A 114 -0.30 14.31 5.15
C ALA A 114 -1.15 14.30 3.89
N TYR A 115 -0.55 13.91 2.75
CA TYR A 115 -1.30 13.68 1.51
C TYR A 115 -2.41 12.64 1.70
N CYS A 116 -2.09 11.47 2.24
CA CYS A 116 -3.09 10.41 2.44
C CYS A 116 -4.18 10.83 3.44
N ASP A 117 -3.79 11.48 4.54
CA ASP A 117 -4.74 11.87 5.59
C ASP A 117 -5.73 12.95 5.13
N VAL A 118 -5.32 13.88 4.25
CA VAL A 118 -6.17 15.00 3.79
C VAL A 118 -6.92 14.68 2.50
N PHE A 119 -6.31 13.95 1.57
CA PHE A 119 -6.92 13.69 0.26
C PHE A 119 -7.71 12.39 0.20
N GLN A 120 -7.70 11.51 1.20
CA GLN A 120 -8.52 10.30 1.13
C GLN A 120 -10.04 10.58 1.07
N PRO A 121 -10.87 9.64 0.58
CA PRO A 121 -12.32 9.75 0.67
C PRO A 121 -12.83 9.79 2.11
N SER A 122 -13.85 10.61 2.37
CA SER A 122 -14.55 10.60 3.66
C SER A 122 -15.22 9.25 3.95
N GLY A 123 -15.25 8.85 5.22
CA GLY A 123 -15.88 7.59 5.66
C GLY A 123 -15.10 6.32 5.32
N VAL A 124 -13.87 6.44 4.79
CA VAL A 124 -12.97 5.31 4.53
C VAL A 124 -11.90 5.26 5.61
N GLU A 125 -11.65 4.06 6.16
CA GLU A 125 -10.71 3.87 7.27
C GLU A 125 -9.25 4.21 6.87
N VAL A 126 -8.84 3.72 5.71
CA VAL A 126 -7.50 3.93 5.12
C VAL A 126 -7.61 3.95 3.60
N SER A 127 -7.25 5.07 2.98
CA SER A 127 -7.06 5.16 1.54
C SER A 127 -5.88 6.07 1.18
N SER A 128 -5.37 5.85 -0.03
CA SER A 128 -4.37 6.70 -0.67
C SER A 128 -4.89 7.29 -1.98
N ALA A 129 -6.16 7.06 -2.32
CA ALA A 129 -6.82 7.66 -3.47
C ALA A 129 -7.18 9.11 -3.17
N ALA A 130 -7.03 9.99 -4.16
CA ALA A 130 -7.25 11.41 -3.97
C ALA A 130 -8.69 11.84 -4.27
N SER A 131 -9.33 12.50 -3.32
CA SER A 131 -10.68 13.05 -3.38
C SER A 131 -10.75 14.36 -4.16
N VAL A 132 -9.63 14.87 -4.68
CA VAL A 132 -9.53 16.19 -5.34
C VAL A 132 -10.53 16.41 -6.49
N LEU A 133 -11.01 15.33 -7.12
CA LEU A 133 -12.02 15.38 -8.19
C LEU A 133 -13.46 15.16 -7.69
N PHE A 134 -13.69 14.90 -6.40
CA PHE A 134 -15.03 14.75 -5.84
C PHE A 134 -15.83 16.05 -5.88
N PRO A 135 -15.29 17.22 -5.46
CA PRO A 135 -16.00 18.50 -5.64
C PRO A 135 -16.15 18.87 -7.12
N PHE A 136 -15.28 18.35 -7.99
CA PHE A 136 -15.42 18.47 -9.44
C PHE A 136 -16.63 17.68 -9.99
N GLY A 137 -17.13 16.72 -9.23
CA GLY A 137 -18.25 15.83 -9.59
C GLY A 137 -17.81 14.50 -10.21
N SER A 138 -16.50 14.22 -10.32
CA SER A 138 -16.05 12.90 -10.77
C SER A 138 -16.08 11.92 -9.61
N PRO A 139 -16.71 10.74 -9.76
CA PRO A 139 -16.64 9.68 -8.76
C PRO A 139 -15.40 8.79 -8.95
N ASN A 140 -14.59 9.02 -10.00
CA ASN A 140 -13.54 8.13 -10.47
C ASN A 140 -12.16 8.48 -9.89
N THR A 141 -12.03 8.32 -8.57
CA THR A 141 -10.72 8.23 -7.93
C THR A 141 -10.29 6.77 -7.78
N MET A 142 -9.03 6.49 -8.03
CA MET A 142 -8.46 5.15 -8.02
C MET A 142 -7.13 5.16 -7.27
N GLY A 143 -6.93 4.19 -6.38
CA GLY A 143 -5.62 3.94 -5.78
C GLY A 143 -5.06 2.58 -6.19
N VAL A 144 -3.76 2.38 -5.90
CA VAL A 144 -3.11 1.06 -5.94
C VAL A 144 -3.76 0.02 -5.01
N GLY A 145 -4.65 0.46 -4.10
CA GLY A 145 -5.45 -0.40 -3.22
C GLY A 145 -6.18 -1.55 -3.95
N ALA A 146 -6.58 -1.31 -5.19
CA ALA A 146 -7.24 -2.33 -6.03
C ALA A 146 -6.31 -3.50 -6.41
N LEU A 147 -5.00 -3.27 -6.41
CA LEU A 147 -3.98 -4.28 -6.69
C LEU A 147 -3.37 -4.85 -5.40
N CYS A 148 -3.31 -4.07 -4.33
CA CYS A 148 -2.51 -4.33 -3.15
C CYS A 148 -3.21 -3.88 -1.86
N TYR A 149 -2.94 -4.56 -0.75
CA TYR A 149 -3.35 -4.24 0.62
C TYR A 149 -4.85 -4.36 0.92
N VAL A 150 -5.78 -4.09 0.00
CA VAL A 150 -7.21 -4.07 0.37
C VAL A 150 -7.76 -5.45 0.70
N ALA A 151 -7.37 -6.51 -0.01
CA ALA A 151 -7.79 -7.85 0.36
C ALA A 151 -7.09 -8.31 1.64
N TYR A 152 -5.78 -8.03 1.75
CA TYR A 152 -4.93 -8.47 2.85
C TYR A 152 -5.18 -7.72 4.17
N GLY A 153 -5.13 -6.39 4.12
CA GLY A 153 -5.13 -5.48 5.25
C GLY A 153 -6.52 -4.99 5.67
N MET A 154 -7.52 -5.05 4.78
CA MET A 154 -8.85 -4.50 5.07
C MET A 154 -9.96 -5.55 5.02
N ILE A 155 -10.27 -6.11 3.85
CA ILE A 155 -11.46 -6.95 3.65
C ILE A 155 -11.35 -8.23 4.47
N ALA A 156 -10.30 -9.03 4.27
CA ALA A 156 -10.15 -10.33 4.94
C ALA A 156 -10.13 -10.23 6.47
N PRO A 157 -9.33 -9.33 7.11
CA PRO A 157 -9.35 -9.20 8.55
C PRO A 157 -10.67 -8.62 9.07
N HIS A 158 -11.27 -7.63 8.40
CA HIS A 158 -12.53 -7.03 8.86
C HIS A 158 -13.68 -8.04 8.87
N VAL A 159 -13.84 -8.84 7.81
CA VAL A 159 -14.92 -9.86 7.78
C VAL A 159 -14.64 -11.10 8.63
N THR A 160 -13.45 -11.20 9.25
CA THR A 160 -13.06 -12.35 10.09
C THR A 160 -13.00 -11.98 11.57
N PHE A 161 -12.43 -10.83 11.89
CA PHE A 161 -12.19 -10.35 13.26
C PHE A 161 -12.91 -9.04 13.60
N GLY A 162 -13.58 -8.40 12.64
CA GLY A 162 -14.23 -7.10 12.87
C GLY A 162 -13.26 -5.92 12.97
N ARG A 163 -11.98 -6.12 12.63
CA ARG A 163 -10.92 -5.10 12.66
C ARG A 163 -10.04 -5.18 11.42
N ILE A 164 -9.38 -4.09 11.07
CA ILE A 164 -8.39 -4.11 9.99
C ILE A 164 -7.02 -4.49 10.52
N LEU A 165 -6.10 -4.84 9.63
CA LEU A 165 -4.76 -5.26 10.01
C LEU A 165 -3.97 -4.17 10.74
N ASN A 166 -4.23 -2.89 10.43
CA ASN A 166 -3.63 -1.78 11.16
C ASN A 166 -4.08 -1.68 12.62
N ASP A 167 -5.05 -2.46 13.07
CA ASP A 167 -5.44 -2.59 14.48
C ASP A 167 -4.79 -3.80 15.16
N MET A 168 -3.84 -4.44 14.49
CA MET A 168 -3.20 -5.67 14.94
C MET A 168 -1.68 -5.60 14.76
N TYR A 169 -0.95 -6.37 15.55
CA TYR A 169 0.49 -6.51 15.42
C TYR A 169 0.93 -7.96 15.67
N ASN A 170 2.14 -8.28 15.22
CA ASN A 170 2.78 -9.56 15.49
C ASN A 170 3.83 -9.39 16.58
N ASP A 171 3.71 -10.15 17.66
CA ASP A 171 4.64 -10.13 18.79
C ASP A 171 5.85 -11.05 18.52
N ILE A 172 6.67 -10.65 17.54
CA ILE A 172 7.84 -11.42 17.10
C ILE A 172 8.84 -11.62 18.24
N GLU A 173 8.92 -10.66 19.16
CA GLU A 173 9.88 -10.65 20.24
C GLU A 173 9.70 -11.83 21.20
N ASN A 174 8.44 -12.19 21.48
CA ASN A 174 8.06 -13.25 22.42
C ASN A 174 7.68 -14.58 21.75
N ALA A 175 7.76 -14.68 20.42
CA ALA A 175 7.33 -15.85 19.67
C ALA A 175 8.23 -17.08 19.90
N GLU A 176 7.62 -18.24 20.16
CA GLU A 176 8.30 -19.54 20.12
C GLU A 176 8.37 -20.06 18.67
N LEU A 177 7.35 -19.76 17.87
CA LEU A 177 7.27 -20.10 16.46
C LEU A 177 7.00 -18.85 15.63
N ILE A 178 7.74 -18.67 14.54
CA ILE A 178 7.50 -17.62 13.56
C ILE A 178 7.15 -18.29 12.25
N VAL A 179 5.96 -18.01 11.73
CA VAL A 179 5.53 -18.47 10.41
C VAL A 179 5.53 -17.28 9.47
N ILE A 180 6.45 -17.31 8.51
CA ILE A 180 6.53 -16.36 7.40
C ILE A 180 5.74 -16.97 6.24
N TRP A 181 4.61 -16.36 5.87
CA TRP A 181 3.70 -16.91 4.87
C TRP A 181 3.30 -15.85 3.86
N GLY A 182 3.73 -16.02 2.59
CA GLY A 182 3.38 -15.10 1.51
C GLY A 182 3.98 -13.70 1.68
N THR A 183 5.15 -13.61 2.33
CA THR A 183 5.93 -12.37 2.43
C THR A 183 7.43 -12.65 2.44
N ASN A 184 8.22 -11.68 1.98
CA ASN A 184 9.67 -11.70 2.07
C ASN A 184 10.18 -10.52 2.91
N PRO A 185 10.25 -10.67 4.24
CA PRO A 185 10.53 -9.55 5.15
C PRO A 185 11.91 -8.92 4.94
N ALA A 186 12.82 -9.61 4.24
CA ALA A 186 14.14 -9.09 3.89
C ALA A 186 14.10 -8.01 2.80
N THR A 187 13.07 -8.03 1.94
CA THR A 187 12.88 -7.07 0.84
C THR A 187 11.74 -6.09 1.07
N ASP A 188 10.95 -6.30 2.13
CA ASP A 188 9.86 -5.40 2.51
C ASP A 188 10.39 -4.01 2.86
N LEU A 189 9.53 -2.99 2.74
CA LEU A 189 9.88 -1.60 2.99
C LEU A 189 9.02 -1.05 4.14
N PRO A 190 9.59 -0.81 5.35
CA PRO A 190 10.97 -1.09 5.76
C PRO A 190 11.20 -2.56 6.15
N PRO A 191 12.42 -3.13 5.98
CA PRO A 191 12.71 -4.54 6.26
C PRO A 191 12.95 -4.82 7.76
N VAL A 192 12.14 -4.21 8.63
CA VAL A 192 12.33 -4.24 10.09
C VAL A 192 12.08 -5.63 10.63
N ASP A 193 11.06 -6.30 10.10
CA ASP A 193 10.65 -7.61 10.57
C ASP A 193 11.72 -8.66 10.33
N MET A 194 12.52 -8.57 9.26
CA MET A 194 13.62 -9.52 9.05
C MET A 194 14.66 -9.45 10.18
N ARG A 195 15.02 -8.23 10.62
CA ARG A 195 15.92 -8.03 11.76
C ARG A 195 15.32 -8.63 13.04
N ARG A 196 14.03 -8.40 13.27
CA ARG A 196 13.30 -8.94 14.44
C ARG A 196 13.27 -10.47 14.43
N VAL A 197 13.00 -11.09 13.27
CA VAL A 197 13.00 -12.55 13.08
C VAL A 197 14.38 -13.16 13.33
N VAL A 198 15.46 -12.58 12.78
CA VAL A 198 16.82 -13.07 13.03
C VAL A 198 17.15 -13.02 14.52
N ASN A 199 16.78 -11.94 15.20
CA ASN A 199 17.01 -11.80 16.64
C ASN A 199 16.18 -12.81 17.46
N ALA A 200 14.92 -13.06 17.08
CA ALA A 200 14.09 -14.09 17.70
C ALA A 200 14.66 -15.50 17.49
N THR A 201 15.18 -15.79 16.30
CA THR A 201 15.84 -17.07 16.00
C THR A 201 17.06 -17.29 16.90
N LYS A 202 17.87 -16.25 17.13
CA LYS A 202 19.01 -16.30 18.08
C LYS A 202 18.59 -16.58 19.52
N ARG A 203 17.35 -16.21 19.91
CA ARG A 203 16.75 -16.54 21.21
C ARG A 203 16.13 -17.96 21.25
N GLY A 204 16.13 -18.68 20.14
CA GLY A 204 15.63 -20.04 20.04
C GLY A 204 14.25 -20.19 19.38
N ALA A 205 13.67 -19.10 18.84
CA ALA A 205 12.41 -19.20 18.10
C ALA A 205 12.59 -20.06 16.84
N GLY A 206 11.66 -21.00 16.62
CA GLY A 206 11.61 -21.78 15.39
C GLY A 206 11.04 -20.95 14.24
N VAL A 207 11.57 -21.12 13.03
CA VAL A 207 11.07 -20.41 11.84
C VAL A 207 10.55 -21.41 10.80
N VAL A 208 9.38 -21.12 10.24
CA VAL A 208 8.80 -21.79 9.08
C VAL A 208 8.55 -20.74 8.01
N VAL A 209 8.97 -21.02 6.77
CA VAL A 209 8.79 -20.15 5.61
C VAL A 209 7.93 -20.89 4.59
N ILE A 210 6.68 -20.44 4.42
CA ILE A 210 5.73 -20.96 3.43
C ILE A 210 5.71 -19.99 2.26
N ASP A 211 6.44 -20.36 1.19
CA ASP A 211 6.61 -19.56 -0.01
C ASP A 211 7.02 -20.47 -1.18
N PRO A 212 6.47 -20.29 -2.40
CA PRO A 212 6.95 -21.00 -3.58
C PRO A 212 8.45 -20.82 -3.86
N ARG A 213 9.04 -19.72 -3.39
CA ARG A 213 10.45 -19.36 -3.53
C ARG A 213 11.20 -19.61 -2.22
N ARG A 214 12.41 -20.13 -2.33
CA ARG A 214 13.32 -20.22 -1.18
C ARG A 214 14.00 -18.85 -0.96
N THR A 215 13.45 -18.05 -0.05
CA THR A 215 13.90 -16.67 0.22
C THR A 215 15.06 -16.60 1.22
N GLU A 216 15.63 -15.40 1.39
CA GLU A 216 16.72 -15.12 2.33
C GLU A 216 16.35 -15.45 3.78
N ALA A 217 15.06 -15.35 4.14
CA ALA A 217 14.58 -15.72 5.47
C ALA A 217 14.97 -17.16 5.84
N VAL A 218 14.92 -18.10 4.90
CA VAL A 218 15.34 -19.50 5.11
C VAL A 218 16.84 -19.57 5.41
N THR A 219 17.66 -18.87 4.62
CA THR A 219 19.12 -18.90 4.76
C THR A 219 19.59 -18.21 6.04
N LEU A 220 18.98 -17.08 6.41
CA LEU A 220 19.37 -16.28 7.57
C LEU A 220 18.93 -16.89 8.91
N THR A 221 17.89 -17.72 8.91
CA THR A 221 17.31 -18.30 10.13
C THR A 221 17.53 -19.81 10.26
N GLY A 222 17.89 -20.49 9.17
CA GLY A 222 17.88 -21.95 9.11
C GLY A 222 16.46 -22.54 9.18
N GLY A 223 15.43 -21.72 8.94
CA GLY A 223 14.03 -22.11 9.04
C GLY A 223 13.62 -23.21 8.06
N GLN A 224 12.55 -23.92 8.40
CA GLN A 224 11.95 -24.93 7.52
C GLN A 224 11.28 -24.24 6.33
N TRP A 225 11.74 -24.54 5.12
CA TRP A 225 11.09 -24.08 3.89
C TRP A 225 9.99 -25.05 3.45
N VAL A 226 8.81 -24.52 3.17
CA VAL A 226 7.64 -25.26 2.68
C VAL A 226 7.31 -24.72 1.28
N PRO A 227 7.72 -25.42 0.20
CA PRO A 227 7.52 -24.98 -1.17
C PRO A 227 6.07 -25.21 -1.60
N ILE A 228 5.19 -24.26 -1.30
CA ILE A 228 3.80 -24.34 -1.71
C ILE A 228 3.63 -24.04 -3.21
N ARG A 229 2.67 -24.69 -3.87
CA ARG A 229 2.24 -24.32 -5.23
C ARG A 229 1.60 -22.92 -5.20
N PRO A 230 2.00 -21.98 -6.08
CA PRO A 230 1.44 -20.63 -6.10
C PRO A 230 -0.10 -20.61 -6.17
N GLY A 231 -0.72 -19.77 -5.34
CA GLY A 231 -2.18 -19.57 -5.32
C GLY A 231 -2.97 -20.67 -4.60
N THR A 232 -2.31 -21.56 -3.84
CA THR A 232 -2.96 -22.68 -3.14
C THR A 232 -2.93 -22.56 -1.61
N ASP A 233 -2.51 -21.41 -1.10
CA ASP A 233 -2.34 -21.10 0.32
C ASP A 233 -3.61 -21.33 1.14
N GLY A 234 -4.77 -20.94 0.60
CA GLY A 234 -6.05 -21.19 1.26
C GLY A 234 -6.34 -22.68 1.48
N ALA A 235 -5.96 -23.55 0.53
CA ALA A 235 -6.14 -24.99 0.70
C ALA A 235 -5.20 -25.56 1.76
N LEU A 236 -3.96 -25.05 1.86
CA LEU A 236 -3.03 -25.42 2.93
C LEU A 236 -3.58 -25.01 4.30
N ALA A 237 -4.07 -23.78 4.44
CA ALA A 237 -4.64 -23.28 5.69
C ALA A 237 -5.88 -24.07 6.12
N LEU A 238 -6.80 -24.36 5.20
CA LEU A 238 -7.97 -25.21 5.45
C LEU A 238 -7.56 -26.65 5.82
N GLY A 239 -6.50 -27.18 5.21
CA GLY A 239 -5.92 -28.47 5.56
C GLY A 239 -5.38 -28.53 6.99
N MET A 240 -4.70 -27.47 7.41
CA MET A 240 -4.23 -27.35 8.79
C MET A 240 -5.41 -27.21 9.76
N CYS A 241 -6.45 -26.44 9.40
CA CYS A 241 -7.69 -26.35 10.21
C CYS A 241 -8.37 -27.72 10.34
N ASN A 242 -8.42 -28.52 9.27
CA ASN A 242 -8.96 -29.89 9.31
C ASN A 242 -8.22 -30.74 10.34
N VAL A 243 -6.89 -30.67 10.38
CA VAL A 243 -6.07 -31.41 11.37
C VAL A 243 -6.36 -30.93 12.78
N LEU A 244 -6.41 -29.62 13.02
CA LEU A 244 -6.71 -29.09 14.36
C LEU A 244 -8.07 -29.57 14.89
N ILE A 245 -9.09 -29.59 14.02
CA ILE A 245 -10.44 -30.00 14.39
C ILE A 245 -10.53 -31.52 14.55
N ALA A 246 -9.98 -32.30 13.62
CA ALA A 246 -10.06 -33.76 13.64
C ALA A 246 -9.27 -34.39 14.80
N GLU A 247 -8.22 -33.73 15.26
CA GLU A 247 -7.38 -34.17 16.38
C GLU A 247 -7.72 -33.46 17.70
N GLU A 248 -8.78 -32.63 17.74
CA GLU A 248 -9.22 -31.89 18.93
C GLU A 248 -8.11 -31.01 19.54
N LEU A 249 -7.27 -30.39 18.69
CA LEU A 249 -6.14 -29.53 19.08
C LEU A 249 -6.49 -28.04 19.09
N TYR A 250 -7.73 -27.67 18.75
CA TYR A 250 -8.16 -26.28 18.71
C TYR A 250 -8.49 -25.73 20.11
N ASP A 251 -8.46 -24.42 20.28
CA ASP A 251 -8.87 -23.73 21.50
C ASP A 251 -10.40 -23.80 21.67
N GLU A 252 -10.88 -24.84 22.36
CA GLU A 252 -12.31 -25.10 22.57
C GLU A 252 -13.03 -23.96 23.32
N PRO A 253 -12.50 -23.41 24.44
CA PRO A 253 -13.10 -22.23 25.06
C PRO A 253 -13.24 -21.03 24.11
N PHE A 254 -12.19 -20.72 23.34
CA PHE A 254 -12.25 -19.63 22.37
C PHE A 254 -13.32 -19.88 21.31
N VAL A 255 -13.36 -21.09 20.75
CA VAL A 255 -14.37 -21.47 19.75
C VAL A 255 -15.79 -21.33 20.30
N ARG A 256 -16.04 -21.81 21.52
CA ARG A 256 -17.38 -21.74 22.14
C ARG A 256 -17.83 -20.30 22.40
N ASP A 257 -16.94 -19.46 22.92
CA ASP A 257 -17.32 -18.17 23.49
C ASP A 257 -17.15 -16.99 22.51
N TRP A 258 -16.26 -17.12 21.50
CA TRP A 258 -15.84 -16.01 20.64
C TRP A 258 -15.97 -16.26 19.14
N THR A 259 -16.58 -17.37 18.72
CA THR A 259 -16.76 -17.66 17.28
C THR A 259 -18.22 -17.90 16.91
N VAL A 260 -18.50 -17.80 15.60
CA VAL A 260 -19.79 -18.11 15.01
C VAL A 260 -19.59 -19.01 13.79
N GLY A 261 -20.53 -19.95 13.57
CA GLY A 261 -20.49 -20.84 12.39
C GLY A 261 -19.46 -21.97 12.45
N PHE A 262 -18.92 -22.30 13.64
CA PHE A 262 -17.91 -23.35 13.78
C PHE A 262 -18.38 -24.73 13.29
N SER A 263 -19.63 -25.12 13.54
CA SER A 263 -20.18 -26.41 13.08
C SER A 263 -20.16 -26.56 11.56
N ASP A 264 -20.54 -25.50 10.86
CA ASP A 264 -20.58 -25.46 9.40
C ASP A 264 -19.16 -25.45 8.84
N PHE A 265 -18.26 -24.68 9.46
CA PHE A 265 -16.85 -24.65 9.10
C PHE A 265 -16.17 -26.01 9.33
N ALA A 266 -16.42 -26.67 10.46
CA ALA A 266 -15.90 -27.99 10.80
C ALA A 266 -16.35 -29.05 9.78
N SER A 267 -17.59 -28.95 9.31
CA SER A 267 -18.12 -29.81 8.24
C SER A 267 -17.45 -29.51 6.90
N TYR A 268 -17.28 -28.23 6.56
CA TYR A 268 -16.65 -27.79 5.33
C TYR A 268 -15.18 -28.24 5.21
N VAL A 269 -14.39 -28.11 6.29
CA VAL A 269 -12.97 -28.49 6.26
C VAL A 269 -12.74 -30.00 6.13
N GLN A 270 -13.76 -30.86 6.32
CA GLN A 270 -13.63 -32.30 6.06
C GLN A 270 -13.25 -32.63 4.61
N HIS A 271 -13.56 -31.73 3.67
CA HIS A 271 -13.15 -31.87 2.27
C HIS A 271 -11.65 -31.60 2.06
N TYR A 272 -10.96 -31.01 3.03
CA TYR A 272 -9.56 -30.61 2.98
C TYR A 272 -8.69 -31.53 3.84
N ARG A 273 -8.87 -32.85 3.74
CA ARG A 273 -7.95 -33.79 4.40
C ARG A 273 -6.51 -33.59 3.90
N PRO A 274 -5.48 -33.81 4.73
CA PRO A 274 -4.08 -33.60 4.34
C PRO A 274 -3.67 -34.25 3.00
N GLU A 275 -4.21 -35.44 2.68
CA GLU A 275 -3.96 -36.12 1.41
C GLU A 275 -4.50 -35.35 0.20
N VAL A 276 -5.69 -34.78 0.32
CA VAL A 276 -6.31 -33.94 -0.74
C VAL A 276 -5.53 -32.64 -0.88
N VAL A 277 -5.17 -32.04 0.24
CA VAL A 277 -4.39 -30.79 0.29
C VAL A 277 -3.02 -30.97 -0.34
N GLN A 278 -2.39 -32.14 -0.19
CA GLN A 278 -1.13 -32.46 -0.85
C GLN A 278 -1.26 -32.43 -2.38
N GLU A 279 -2.35 -32.97 -2.94
CA GLU A 279 -2.57 -32.93 -4.40
C GLU A 279 -2.73 -31.49 -4.91
N ILE A 280 -3.45 -30.65 -4.16
CA ILE A 280 -3.70 -29.24 -4.51
C ILE A 280 -2.44 -28.40 -4.35
N THR A 281 -1.74 -28.52 -3.24
CA THR A 281 -0.68 -27.60 -2.83
C THR A 281 0.72 -28.07 -3.17
N GLY A 282 0.90 -29.37 -3.41
CA GLY A 282 2.22 -30.01 -3.50
C GLY A 282 2.94 -30.17 -2.16
N VAL A 283 2.37 -29.70 -1.05
CA VAL A 283 2.94 -29.87 0.30
C VAL A 283 2.58 -31.25 0.83
N ASP A 284 3.58 -32.03 1.21
CA ASP A 284 3.40 -33.37 1.73
C ASP A 284 2.41 -33.41 2.93
N ALA A 285 1.52 -34.40 2.94
CA ALA A 285 0.44 -34.54 3.91
C ALA A 285 0.95 -34.74 5.34
N HIS A 286 2.13 -35.36 5.52
CA HIS A 286 2.79 -35.42 6.82
C HIS A 286 3.31 -34.05 7.24
N THR A 287 3.84 -33.25 6.31
CA THR A 287 4.22 -31.85 6.56
C THR A 287 3.01 -31.00 6.97
N VAL A 288 1.86 -31.13 6.31
CA VAL A 288 0.62 -30.43 6.68
C VAL A 288 0.22 -30.73 8.14
N ARG A 289 0.19 -32.02 8.52
CA ARG A 289 -0.11 -32.45 9.89
C ARG A 289 0.90 -31.92 10.90
N SER A 290 2.19 -32.04 10.56
CA SER A 290 3.29 -31.59 11.42
C SER A 290 3.21 -30.09 11.70
N LEU A 291 2.94 -29.28 10.68
CA LEU A 291 2.77 -27.83 10.82
C LEU A 291 1.56 -27.48 11.69
N ALA A 292 0.42 -28.14 11.49
CA ALA A 292 -0.78 -27.88 12.28
C ALA A 292 -0.57 -28.20 13.77
N ARG A 293 0.00 -29.38 14.07
CA ARG A 293 0.33 -29.80 15.44
C ARG A 293 1.34 -28.89 16.10
N ARG A 294 2.38 -28.48 15.35
CA ARG A 294 3.42 -27.56 15.84
C ARG A 294 2.87 -26.18 16.12
N LEU A 295 1.93 -25.69 15.29
CA LEU A 295 1.26 -24.41 15.49
C LEU A 295 0.41 -24.44 16.78
N ALA A 296 -0.41 -25.47 16.97
CA ALA A 296 -1.25 -25.60 18.17
C ALA A 296 -0.45 -25.81 19.46
N ALA A 297 0.69 -26.50 19.39
CA ALA A 297 1.53 -26.75 20.56
C ALA A 297 2.44 -25.56 20.96
N ALA A 298 2.59 -24.55 20.10
CA ALA A 298 3.49 -23.43 20.34
C ALA A 298 2.96 -22.50 21.44
N ARG A 299 3.83 -22.09 22.36
CA ARG A 299 3.52 -21.07 23.39
C ARG A 299 3.66 -19.65 22.84
N GLY A 300 3.04 -19.39 21.69
CA GLY A 300 3.12 -18.14 20.94
C GLY A 300 3.66 -18.34 19.54
N ALA A 301 2.80 -18.13 18.53
CA ALA A 301 3.13 -18.26 17.13
C ALA A 301 2.81 -16.97 16.34
N SER A 302 3.85 -16.26 15.93
CA SER A 302 3.71 -15.01 15.17
C SER A 302 3.46 -15.28 13.69
N GLN A 303 2.47 -14.56 13.12
CA GLN A 303 2.06 -14.68 11.73
C GLN A 303 2.61 -13.52 10.88
N LEU A 304 3.81 -13.68 10.33
CA LEU A 304 4.32 -12.72 9.36
C LEU A 304 3.70 -13.03 8.00
N MET A 305 2.82 -12.14 7.56
CA MET A 305 2.07 -12.25 6.32
C MET A 305 2.12 -10.90 5.60
N TYR A 306 2.01 -10.92 4.27
CA TYR A 306 1.84 -9.71 3.46
C TYR A 306 1.10 -10.06 2.16
N THR A 307 1.36 -9.31 1.10
CA THR A 307 0.59 -9.30 -0.16
C THR A 307 0.80 -10.52 -1.05
N GLY A 308 1.73 -11.44 -0.74
CA GLY A 308 1.97 -12.62 -1.57
C GLY A 308 0.74 -13.53 -1.73
N MET A 309 -0.12 -13.60 -0.71
CA MET A 309 -1.39 -14.34 -0.79
C MET A 309 -2.51 -13.57 -1.53
N GLU A 310 -2.40 -12.24 -1.61
CA GLU A 310 -3.38 -11.38 -2.26
C GLU A 310 -3.34 -11.52 -3.79
N TYR A 311 -2.19 -11.85 -4.37
CA TYR A 311 -1.99 -12.04 -5.81
C TYR A 311 -2.52 -13.40 -6.33
N SER A 312 -3.74 -13.76 -5.92
CA SER A 312 -4.47 -14.95 -6.37
C SER A 312 -5.96 -14.65 -6.51
N THR A 313 -6.68 -15.43 -7.32
CA THR A 313 -8.15 -15.29 -7.46
C THR A 313 -8.90 -15.61 -6.17
N THR A 314 -8.23 -16.19 -5.19
CA THR A 314 -8.78 -16.57 -3.88
C THR A 314 -8.21 -15.72 -2.74
N GLY A 315 -7.51 -14.62 -3.02
CA GLY A 315 -6.72 -13.88 -2.01
C GLY A 315 -7.48 -13.57 -0.72
N VAL A 316 -8.69 -13.00 -0.80
CA VAL A 316 -9.53 -12.75 0.38
C VAL A 316 -9.79 -14.03 1.17
N GLN A 317 -10.27 -15.10 0.52
CA GLN A 317 -10.63 -16.34 1.21
C GLN A 317 -9.41 -17.09 1.76
N GLY A 318 -8.28 -17.06 1.04
CA GLY A 318 -7.03 -17.64 1.50
C GLY A 318 -6.53 -16.98 2.78
N ILE A 319 -6.54 -15.64 2.81
CA ILE A 319 -6.16 -14.88 4.00
C ILE A 319 -7.15 -15.09 5.14
N ARG A 320 -8.46 -15.15 4.87
CA ARG A 320 -9.44 -15.52 5.91
C ARG A 320 -9.14 -16.90 6.51
N ALA A 321 -8.82 -17.89 5.68
CA ALA A 321 -8.48 -19.23 6.15
C ALA A 321 -7.23 -19.23 7.04
N THR A 322 -6.20 -18.43 6.73
CA THR A 322 -5.02 -18.30 7.59
C THR A 322 -5.35 -17.57 8.90
N LEU A 323 -6.19 -16.54 8.87
CA LEU A 323 -6.64 -15.86 10.11
C LEU A 323 -7.45 -16.82 11.01
N VAL A 324 -8.38 -17.59 10.45
CA VAL A 324 -9.15 -18.61 11.17
C VAL A 324 -8.23 -19.69 11.74
N LEU A 325 -7.21 -20.13 10.98
CA LEU A 325 -6.22 -21.10 11.47
C LEU A 325 -5.52 -20.62 12.75
N TRP A 326 -5.10 -19.36 12.80
CA TRP A 326 -4.48 -18.79 14.01
C TRP A 326 -5.47 -18.69 15.18
N ALA A 327 -6.72 -18.34 14.90
CA ALA A 327 -7.79 -18.31 15.88
C ALA A 327 -8.04 -19.70 16.50
N LEU A 328 -8.18 -20.72 15.66
CA LEU A 328 -8.39 -22.09 16.10
C LEU A 328 -7.19 -22.64 16.86
N ALA A 329 -5.97 -22.28 16.48
CA ALA A 329 -4.77 -22.72 17.17
C ALA A 329 -4.52 -22.01 18.52
N GLY A 330 -5.42 -21.13 18.96
CA GLY A 330 -5.28 -20.38 20.20
C GLY A 330 -4.15 -19.33 20.16
N GLN A 331 -3.76 -18.86 18.97
CA GLN A 331 -2.61 -17.96 18.77
C GLN A 331 -3.00 -16.49 18.59
N LEU A 332 -4.22 -16.14 18.98
CA LEU A 332 -4.73 -14.76 19.00
C LEU A 332 -4.62 -14.17 20.41
N ASP A 333 -4.20 -12.91 20.47
CA ASP A 333 -4.13 -12.06 21.67
C ASP A 333 -3.35 -12.68 22.84
N MET A 334 -2.27 -13.39 22.52
CA MET A 334 -1.33 -13.97 23.49
C MET A 334 0.12 -13.55 23.20
N PRO A 335 1.01 -13.53 24.22
CA PRO A 335 2.43 -13.26 24.01
C PRO A 335 3.02 -14.19 22.93
N GLY A 336 3.73 -13.59 21.97
CA GLY A 336 4.31 -14.31 20.84
C GLY A 336 3.37 -14.55 19.65
N GLY A 337 2.06 -14.33 19.83
CA GLY A 337 1.02 -14.54 18.82
C GLY A 337 0.71 -13.31 17.96
N ARG A 338 -0.48 -13.30 17.37
CA ARG A 338 -1.06 -12.12 16.72
C ARG A 338 -1.93 -11.38 17.74
N CYS A 339 -1.60 -10.13 18.04
CA CYS A 339 -2.24 -9.36 19.09
C CYS A 339 -3.09 -8.23 18.52
N PHE A 340 -4.12 -7.83 19.26
CA PHE A 340 -4.93 -6.67 18.94
C PHE A 340 -4.37 -5.42 19.62
N MET A 341 -4.38 -4.30 18.90
CA MET A 341 -4.05 -3.01 19.49
C MET A 341 -5.27 -2.44 20.21
N MET A 342 -5.02 -1.86 21.39
CA MET A 342 -6.06 -1.15 22.13
C MET A 342 -6.49 0.11 21.35
N PRO A 343 -7.80 0.40 21.27
CA PRO A 343 -8.27 1.65 20.67
C PRO A 343 -7.63 2.87 21.34
N GLY A 344 -7.33 3.90 20.55
CA GLY A 344 -6.76 5.16 21.05
C GLY A 344 -5.25 5.13 21.30
N ASN A 345 -4.54 4.08 20.87
CA ASN A 345 -3.08 4.01 20.98
C ASN A 345 -2.33 4.75 19.84
N ASN A 346 -3.08 5.34 18.91
CA ASN A 346 -2.55 6.16 17.81
C ASN A 346 -2.72 7.65 18.13
N PHE A 347 -1.80 8.47 17.65
CA PHE A 347 -1.95 9.92 17.68
C PHE A 347 -3.19 10.30 16.86
N PRO A 348 -4.14 11.07 17.42
CA PRO A 348 -5.35 11.46 16.70
C PRO A 348 -5.00 12.43 15.58
N ILE A 349 -5.50 12.17 14.38
CA ILE A 349 -5.43 13.09 13.24
C ILE A 349 -6.84 13.55 12.94
N ASN A 350 -7.04 14.86 12.87
CA ASN A 350 -8.33 15.42 12.46
C ASN A 350 -8.61 15.05 11.00
N ARG A 351 -9.82 14.56 10.75
CA ARG A 351 -10.30 14.11 9.44
C ARG A 351 -11.67 14.70 9.10
N ASP A 352 -12.12 15.72 9.83
CA ASP A 352 -13.42 16.36 9.61
C ASP A 352 -13.49 17.12 8.27
N GLY A 353 -12.33 17.49 7.70
CA GLY A 353 -12.21 18.14 6.40
C GLY A 353 -12.29 17.18 5.19
N LEU A 354 -12.40 15.86 5.41
CA LEU A 354 -12.45 14.90 4.32
C LEU A 354 -13.69 15.06 3.44
N VAL A 355 -13.49 14.93 2.13
CA VAL A 355 -14.54 15.13 1.13
C VAL A 355 -15.23 13.81 0.79
N GLU A 356 -16.57 13.82 0.82
CA GLU A 356 -17.40 12.70 0.39
C GLU A 356 -17.37 12.52 -1.14
N ASN A 357 -17.40 11.27 -1.60
CA ASN A 357 -17.58 10.99 -3.02
C ASN A 357 -18.97 11.46 -3.46
N PRO A 358 -19.14 12.08 -4.65
CA PRO A 358 -20.43 12.58 -5.13
C PRO A 358 -21.51 11.51 -5.39
N ASP A 359 -21.31 10.25 -4.96
CA ASP A 359 -22.13 9.04 -5.10
C ASP A 359 -23.08 9.06 -6.31
N THR A 360 -22.49 9.21 -7.49
CA THR A 360 -23.24 9.26 -8.75
C THR A 360 -23.77 7.89 -9.16
N GLY A 361 -23.45 6.82 -8.42
CA GLY A 361 -23.81 5.45 -8.75
C GLY A 361 -23.10 4.85 -9.97
N ILE A 362 -22.38 5.66 -10.76
CA ILE A 362 -21.84 5.30 -12.09
C ILE A 362 -20.31 5.11 -12.12
N ARG A 363 -19.62 5.10 -10.98
CA ARG A 363 -18.16 4.90 -10.95
C ARG A 363 -17.75 3.58 -11.57
N ILE A 364 -16.62 3.57 -12.28
CA ILE A 364 -16.16 2.36 -12.97
C ILE A 364 -15.77 1.25 -11.97
N GLY A 365 -16.02 -0.01 -12.35
CA GLY A 365 -15.72 -1.17 -11.49
C GLY A 365 -16.75 -1.51 -10.42
N LYS A 366 -17.74 -0.64 -10.14
CA LYS A 366 -18.74 -0.86 -9.08
C LYS A 366 -19.51 -2.17 -9.23
N ASP A 367 -20.04 -2.45 -10.41
CA ASP A 367 -20.88 -3.63 -10.64
C ASP A 367 -20.09 -4.94 -10.56
N ARG A 368 -18.79 -4.89 -10.88
CA ARG A 368 -17.89 -6.05 -10.87
C ARG A 368 -17.26 -6.27 -9.50
N PHE A 369 -16.97 -5.20 -8.76
CA PHE A 369 -16.26 -5.22 -7.48
C PHE A 369 -17.01 -4.45 -6.37
N PRO A 370 -18.28 -4.78 -6.07
CA PRO A 370 -19.10 -4.01 -5.14
C PRO A 370 -18.54 -4.01 -3.71
N VAL A 371 -17.86 -5.08 -3.30
CA VAL A 371 -17.22 -5.17 -1.97
C VAL A 371 -16.04 -4.20 -1.88
N TYR A 372 -15.19 -4.12 -2.92
CA TYR A 372 -14.09 -3.15 -2.95
C TYR A 372 -14.62 -1.73 -2.81
N VAL A 373 -15.62 -1.38 -3.63
CA VAL A 373 -16.23 -0.05 -3.62
C VAL A 373 -16.83 0.29 -2.25
N LYS A 374 -17.48 -0.67 -1.58
CA LYS A 374 -18.03 -0.46 -0.24
C LYS A 374 -16.94 -0.13 0.80
N TYR A 375 -15.76 -0.73 0.70
CA TYR A 375 -14.67 -0.51 1.66
C TYR A 375 -13.82 0.72 1.36
N ARG A 376 -13.72 1.10 0.09
CA ARG A 376 -12.75 2.09 -0.38
C ARG A 376 -13.36 3.37 -0.90
N ASP A 377 -14.66 3.38 -1.18
CA ASP A 377 -15.37 4.46 -1.84
C ASP A 377 -14.68 4.95 -3.15
N GLU A 378 -13.96 4.03 -3.79
CA GLU A 378 -13.10 4.24 -4.96
C GLU A 378 -13.66 3.54 -6.20
N ALA A 379 -13.26 4.02 -7.37
CA ALA A 379 -13.36 3.27 -8.61
C ALA A 379 -12.28 2.18 -8.69
N HIS A 380 -12.56 1.08 -9.41
CA HIS A 380 -11.60 -0.02 -9.52
C HIS A 380 -10.74 0.12 -10.78
N ALA A 381 -9.45 0.40 -10.61
CA ALA A 381 -8.53 0.72 -11.72
C ALA A 381 -8.46 -0.34 -12.84
N ILE A 382 -8.60 -1.65 -12.53
CA ILE A 382 -8.60 -2.72 -13.56
C ILE A 382 -9.68 -2.53 -14.66
N ASP A 383 -10.73 -1.77 -14.38
CA ASP A 383 -11.81 -1.51 -15.34
C ASP A 383 -11.53 -0.26 -16.21
N LEU A 384 -10.43 0.47 -15.96
CA LEU A 384 -10.02 1.62 -16.76
C LEU A 384 -9.78 1.27 -18.24
N PRO A 385 -9.08 0.18 -18.61
CA PRO A 385 -8.95 -0.22 -20.02
C PRO A 385 -10.30 -0.45 -20.70
N LYS A 386 -11.26 -1.07 -20.00
CA LYS A 386 -12.61 -1.31 -20.53
C LYS A 386 -13.36 0.01 -20.72
N SER A 387 -13.26 0.91 -19.76
CA SER A 387 -13.83 2.26 -19.86
C SER A 387 -13.27 3.01 -21.07
N VAL A 388 -11.95 3.05 -21.26
CA VAL A 388 -11.31 3.84 -22.31
C VAL A 388 -11.44 3.21 -23.70
N LEU A 389 -11.26 1.89 -23.82
CA LEU A 389 -11.19 1.20 -25.11
C LEU A 389 -12.54 0.68 -25.62
N GLU A 390 -13.47 0.36 -24.72
CA GLU A 390 -14.79 -0.14 -25.07
C GLU A 390 -15.92 0.86 -24.76
N GLU A 391 -15.58 2.01 -24.16
CA GLU A 391 -16.54 3.05 -23.74
C GLU A 391 -17.61 2.51 -22.77
N LYS A 392 -17.25 1.55 -21.91
CA LYS A 392 -18.16 0.90 -20.96
C LYS A 392 -17.70 1.04 -19.50
N PRO A 393 -18.53 1.56 -18.59
CA PRO A 393 -19.91 2.06 -18.80
C PRO A 393 -19.97 3.39 -19.59
N TYR A 394 -18.86 4.12 -19.65
CA TYR A 394 -18.61 5.31 -20.47
C TYR A 394 -17.10 5.46 -20.65
N LYS A 395 -16.68 6.34 -21.56
CA LYS A 395 -15.27 6.64 -21.82
C LYS A 395 -14.70 7.61 -20.79
N ILE A 396 -13.71 7.18 -20.01
CA ILE A 396 -12.81 8.10 -19.31
C ILE A 396 -11.88 8.75 -20.33
N ARG A 397 -11.78 10.08 -20.28
CA ARG A 397 -11.11 10.94 -21.27
C ARG A 397 -9.96 11.73 -20.68
N GLY A 398 -10.08 12.13 -19.41
CA GLY A 398 -9.02 12.78 -18.65
C GLY A 398 -8.49 11.86 -17.55
N LEU A 399 -7.16 11.69 -17.45
CA LEU A 399 -6.54 10.93 -16.37
C LEU A 399 -5.35 11.70 -15.79
N ILE A 400 -5.27 11.79 -14.46
CA ILE A 400 -4.03 12.12 -13.75
C ILE A 400 -3.46 10.83 -13.18
N ILE A 401 -2.19 10.54 -13.45
CA ILE A 401 -1.41 9.48 -12.81
C ILE A 401 -0.43 10.17 -11.86
N GLN A 402 -0.59 9.96 -10.56
CA GLN A 402 0.25 10.57 -9.53
C GLN A 402 1.07 9.50 -8.80
N GLY A 403 2.39 9.65 -8.78
CA GLY A 403 3.32 8.77 -8.05
C GLY A 403 3.17 7.28 -8.42
N GLY A 404 2.79 6.99 -9.66
CA GLY A 404 2.38 5.69 -10.13
C GLY A 404 3.05 5.31 -11.44
N SER A 405 3.20 4.00 -11.66
CA SER A 405 3.62 3.45 -12.96
C SER A 405 2.65 2.34 -13.38
N ILE A 406 1.53 2.71 -13.98
CA ILE A 406 0.44 1.81 -14.35
C ILE A 406 0.92 0.73 -15.33
N ILE A 407 1.65 1.10 -16.40
CA ILE A 407 2.15 0.13 -17.40
C ILE A 407 3.06 -0.92 -16.74
N THR A 408 3.83 -0.54 -15.72
CA THR A 408 4.78 -1.44 -15.05
C THR A 408 4.10 -2.27 -13.96
N SER A 409 3.11 -1.71 -13.27
CA SER A 409 2.55 -2.29 -12.04
C SER A 409 1.36 -3.21 -12.29
N TRP A 410 0.55 -2.91 -13.31
CA TRP A 410 -0.64 -3.72 -13.61
C TRP A 410 -0.34 -4.86 -14.59
N PRO A 411 -1.07 -5.99 -14.52
CA PRO A 411 -0.92 -7.08 -15.46
C PRO A 411 -1.29 -6.65 -16.89
N ASN A 412 -0.67 -7.28 -17.88
CA ASN A 412 -0.86 -7.03 -19.31
C ASN A 412 -0.44 -5.60 -19.75
N PRO A 413 0.87 -5.29 -19.76
CA PRO A 413 1.38 -3.94 -20.05
C PRO A 413 0.93 -3.39 -21.41
N ASP A 414 0.76 -4.25 -22.43
CA ASP A 414 0.33 -3.82 -23.76
C ASP A 414 -1.12 -3.31 -23.79
N LEU A 415 -1.99 -3.88 -22.96
CA LEU A 415 -3.34 -3.37 -22.77
C LEU A 415 -3.32 -1.95 -22.18
N TRP A 416 -2.44 -1.70 -21.20
CA TRP A 416 -2.31 -0.39 -20.57
C TRP A 416 -1.68 0.64 -21.49
N ARG A 417 -0.67 0.27 -22.30
CA ARG A 417 -0.15 1.15 -23.35
C ARG A 417 -1.25 1.59 -24.31
N LYS A 418 -2.03 0.64 -24.83
CA LYS A 418 -3.16 0.93 -25.72
C LYS A 418 -4.21 1.81 -25.03
N THR A 419 -4.45 1.59 -23.75
CA THR A 419 -5.37 2.40 -22.93
C THR A 419 -4.88 3.85 -22.85
N LEU A 420 -3.64 4.09 -22.43
CA LEU A 420 -3.07 5.44 -22.29
C LEU A 420 -2.95 6.18 -23.64
N GLU A 421 -2.67 5.46 -24.72
CA GLU A 421 -2.67 5.99 -26.08
C GLU A 421 -4.04 6.60 -26.46
N ASN A 422 -5.14 5.94 -26.08
CA ASN A 422 -6.52 6.32 -26.44
C ASN A 422 -7.18 7.35 -25.50
N MET A 423 -6.45 7.83 -24.49
CA MET A 423 -6.88 8.93 -23.62
C MET A 423 -6.98 10.26 -24.40
N ASP A 424 -7.91 11.13 -24.06
CA ASP A 424 -7.99 12.44 -24.72
C ASP A 424 -7.02 13.46 -24.06
N PHE A 425 -6.79 13.31 -22.75
CA PHE A 425 -5.82 14.10 -21.98
C PHE A 425 -5.25 13.27 -20.82
N LEU A 426 -3.93 13.23 -20.68
CA LEU A 426 -3.20 12.50 -19.64
C LEU A 426 -2.17 13.40 -18.97
N VAL A 427 -2.14 13.39 -17.64
CA VAL A 427 -1.14 14.08 -16.83
C VAL A 427 -0.38 13.05 -16.01
N CYS A 428 0.96 13.13 -16.00
CA CYS A 428 1.80 12.33 -15.10
C CYS A 428 2.50 13.23 -14.10
N ILE A 429 2.38 12.93 -12.82
CA ILE A 429 3.05 13.63 -11.73
C ILE A 429 4.00 12.63 -11.09
N ASP A 430 5.30 12.83 -11.30
CA ASP A 430 6.29 11.85 -10.88
C ASP A 430 7.66 12.51 -10.66
N ARG A 431 8.57 11.74 -10.08
CA ARG A 431 9.96 12.09 -9.79
C ARG A 431 10.85 11.87 -11.02
N GLN A 432 10.46 10.97 -11.92
CA GLN A 432 11.19 10.64 -13.15
C GLN A 432 10.23 10.45 -14.33
N MET A 433 10.78 10.45 -15.55
CA MET A 433 10.01 10.10 -16.75
C MET A 433 9.71 8.59 -16.77
N THR A 434 8.53 8.21 -16.24
CA THR A 434 8.06 6.82 -16.24
C THR A 434 7.58 6.36 -17.62
N ALA A 435 7.36 5.06 -17.77
CA ALA A 435 6.76 4.49 -18.99
C ALA A 435 5.40 5.12 -19.34
N ASP A 436 4.63 5.57 -18.34
CA ASP A 436 3.34 6.22 -18.53
C ASP A 436 3.51 7.65 -19.06
N ALA A 437 4.59 8.34 -18.65
CA ALA A 437 4.88 9.72 -19.08
C ALA A 437 5.06 9.83 -20.59
N ALA A 438 5.49 8.77 -21.28
CA ALA A 438 5.55 8.73 -22.75
C ALA A 438 4.20 8.99 -23.44
N TYR A 439 3.09 8.77 -22.74
CA TYR A 439 1.73 8.99 -23.26
C TYR A 439 1.09 10.28 -22.73
N ALA A 440 1.73 10.94 -21.75
CA ALA A 440 1.20 12.11 -21.06
C ALA A 440 1.26 13.35 -21.95
N ASP A 441 0.28 14.23 -21.81
CA ASP A 441 0.24 15.56 -22.41
C ASP A 441 1.04 16.57 -21.59
N ILE A 442 0.98 16.43 -20.27
CA ILE A 442 1.71 17.23 -19.29
C ILE A 442 2.41 16.30 -18.29
N VAL A 443 3.67 16.59 -17.96
CA VAL A 443 4.40 15.91 -16.90
C VAL A 443 4.85 16.93 -15.86
N LEU A 444 4.58 16.68 -14.58
CA LEU A 444 4.91 17.57 -13.46
C LEU A 444 5.95 16.96 -12.52
N PRO A 445 6.99 17.71 -12.10
CA PRO A 445 8.01 17.22 -11.18
C PRO A 445 7.50 17.19 -9.73
N ALA A 446 7.44 15.98 -9.16
CA ALA A 446 7.12 15.76 -7.75
C ALA A 446 8.38 15.74 -6.88
N ALA A 447 8.32 16.37 -5.71
CA ALA A 447 9.39 16.41 -4.73
C ALA A 447 9.63 15.03 -4.07
N THR A 448 10.87 14.73 -3.66
CA THR A 448 11.08 13.63 -2.69
C THR A 448 10.67 14.09 -1.30
N TYR A 449 10.46 13.18 -0.35
CA TYR A 449 10.10 13.60 1.00
C TYR A 449 11.29 14.14 1.80
N PHE A 450 12.48 14.27 1.19
CA PHE A 450 13.59 15.04 1.73
C PHE A 450 13.45 16.55 1.45
N GLU A 451 12.62 16.92 0.47
CA GLU A 451 12.49 18.27 -0.07
C GLU A 451 11.27 19.03 0.49
N ILE A 452 10.47 18.37 1.35
CA ILE A 452 9.17 18.90 1.80
C ILE A 452 9.10 19.00 3.32
N GLU A 453 8.26 19.92 3.77
CA GLU A 453 7.78 19.99 5.15
C GLU A 453 6.45 19.24 5.26
N SER A 454 6.34 18.33 6.23
CA SER A 454 5.13 17.51 6.49
C SER A 454 5.18 16.90 7.90
N TYR A 455 4.49 15.79 8.15
CA TYR A 455 4.58 15.02 9.39
C TYR A 455 4.60 13.51 9.15
N MET A 456 4.87 12.77 10.23
CA MET A 456 4.71 11.33 10.31
C MET A 456 4.18 10.95 11.70
N VAL A 457 3.32 9.93 11.75
CA VAL A 457 2.83 9.34 12.99
C VAL A 457 3.42 7.95 13.19
N TYR A 458 3.84 7.64 14.42
CA TYR A 458 4.35 6.32 14.83
C TYR A 458 3.62 5.88 16.10
N GLY A 459 2.50 5.19 15.94
CA GLY A 459 1.59 4.93 17.07
C GLY A 459 1.17 6.23 17.71
N SER A 460 1.47 6.42 18.99
CA SER A 460 1.14 7.64 19.75
C SER A 460 2.09 8.82 19.53
N ILE A 461 3.12 8.68 18.69
CA ILE A 461 4.13 9.72 18.47
C ILE A 461 3.83 10.49 17.19
N PHE A 462 3.68 11.82 17.29
CA PHE A 462 3.67 12.73 16.16
C PHE A 462 5.06 13.33 15.96
N ARG A 463 5.58 13.32 14.74
CA ARG A 463 6.87 13.92 14.41
C ARG A 463 6.76 14.77 13.15
N ILE A 464 7.21 16.00 13.25
CA ILE A 464 7.35 16.89 12.09
C ILE A 464 8.47 16.36 11.18
N ARG A 465 8.16 16.29 9.88
CA ARG A 465 9.13 16.10 8.80
C ARG A 465 9.61 17.48 8.38
N GLU A 466 10.81 17.83 8.78
CA GLU A 466 11.49 19.03 8.28
C GLU A 466 12.20 18.71 6.96
N PRO A 467 12.22 19.65 6.00
CA PRO A 467 13.01 19.47 4.78
C PRO A 467 14.50 19.33 5.13
N LEU A 468 15.15 18.37 4.50
CA LEU A 468 16.58 18.13 4.62
C LEU A 468 17.36 18.82 3.51
N ILE A 469 16.73 19.04 2.35
CA ILE A 469 17.29 19.78 1.22
C ILE A 469 16.22 20.67 0.61
N GLU A 470 16.65 21.65 -0.19
CA GLU A 470 15.75 22.40 -1.05
C GLU A 470 15.24 21.51 -2.20
N PRO A 471 14.03 21.78 -2.74
CA PRO A 471 13.49 21.08 -3.90
C PRO A 471 14.46 21.05 -5.08
N VAL A 472 14.56 19.88 -5.73
CA VAL A 472 15.44 19.72 -6.89
C VAL A 472 14.76 20.28 -8.13
N GLY A 473 15.35 21.34 -8.70
CA GLY A 473 14.76 22.04 -9.85
C GLY A 473 13.54 22.85 -9.41
N GLU A 474 12.41 22.64 -10.08
CA GLU A 474 11.12 23.22 -9.75
C GLU A 474 10.14 22.19 -9.18
N ALA A 475 10.64 21.09 -8.59
CA ALA A 475 9.79 20.08 -7.99
C ALA A 475 8.91 20.65 -6.88
N ARG A 476 7.65 20.21 -6.80
CA ARG A 476 6.69 20.60 -5.76
C ARG A 476 6.19 19.38 -4.99
N SER A 477 5.73 19.59 -3.75
CA SER A 477 5.09 18.54 -2.95
C SER A 477 3.85 18.01 -3.67
N ASP A 478 3.68 16.69 -3.69
CA ASP A 478 2.48 16.01 -4.19
C ASP A 478 1.18 16.58 -3.59
N PHE A 479 1.23 16.98 -2.32
CA PHE A 479 0.13 17.63 -1.62
C PHE A 479 -0.25 18.96 -2.29
N PHE A 480 0.72 19.87 -2.43
CA PHE A 480 0.44 21.22 -2.93
C PHE A 480 0.17 21.26 -4.44
N ILE A 481 0.63 20.27 -5.21
CA ILE A 481 0.22 20.11 -6.61
C ILE A 481 -1.29 19.87 -6.68
N LEU A 482 -1.86 19.02 -5.81
CA LEU A 482 -3.30 18.79 -5.79
C LEU A 482 -4.08 19.95 -5.14
N SER A 483 -3.55 20.58 -4.10
CA SER A 483 -4.18 21.77 -3.50
C SER A 483 -4.30 22.91 -4.52
N GLU A 484 -3.25 23.17 -5.30
CA GLU A 484 -3.27 24.17 -6.38
C GLU A 484 -4.23 23.75 -7.51
N LEU A 485 -4.29 22.46 -7.85
CA LEU A 485 -5.28 21.97 -8.82
C LEU A 485 -6.71 22.25 -8.33
N ALA A 486 -7.01 21.99 -7.05
CA ALA A 486 -8.32 22.29 -6.48
C ALA A 486 -8.66 23.79 -6.53
N ASP A 487 -7.68 24.66 -6.27
CA ASP A 487 -7.82 26.11 -6.39
C ASP A 487 -8.16 26.53 -7.82
N ARG A 488 -7.38 26.06 -8.81
CA ARG A 488 -7.64 26.33 -10.25
C ARG A 488 -8.99 25.78 -10.73
N LEU A 489 -9.47 24.68 -10.13
CA LEU A 489 -10.78 24.10 -10.42
C LEU A 489 -11.93 24.80 -9.69
N GLY A 490 -11.65 25.73 -8.77
CA GLY A 490 -12.61 26.65 -8.15
C GLY A 490 -13.08 26.24 -6.75
N TYR A 491 -12.43 25.28 -6.11
CA TYR A 491 -12.80 24.77 -4.79
C TYR A 491 -11.58 24.55 -3.87
N GLY A 492 -10.53 25.34 -4.07
CA GLY A 492 -9.30 25.30 -3.26
C GLY A 492 -9.56 25.50 -1.76
N HIS A 493 -10.61 26.23 -1.37
CA HIS A 493 -11.01 26.43 0.01
C HIS A 493 -11.37 25.15 0.79
N LEU A 494 -11.54 24.01 0.11
CA LEU A 494 -11.78 22.70 0.73
C LEU A 494 -10.48 21.99 1.13
N TYR A 495 -9.33 22.47 0.69
CA TYR A 495 -8.04 21.83 0.91
C TYR A 495 -7.01 22.84 1.42
N PRO A 496 -6.11 22.47 2.34
CA PRO A 496 -5.04 23.35 2.79
C PRO A 496 -4.18 23.84 1.62
N GLN A 497 -3.92 25.15 1.58
CA GLN A 497 -3.15 25.82 0.53
C GLN A 497 -1.73 26.18 0.98
N SER A 498 -1.40 25.95 2.26
CA SER A 498 -0.05 26.14 2.80
C SER A 498 0.31 25.07 3.83
N VAL A 499 1.61 24.92 4.12
CA VAL A 499 2.10 23.99 5.16
C VAL A 499 1.49 24.30 6.51
N ARG A 500 1.33 25.58 6.84
CA ARG A 500 0.69 26.01 8.08
C ARG A 500 -0.76 25.57 8.14
N GLU A 501 -1.53 25.80 7.08
CA GLU A 501 -2.93 25.35 7.01
C GLU A 501 -3.03 23.83 7.11
N MET A 502 -2.10 23.08 6.51
CA MET A 502 -2.07 21.62 6.61
C MET A 502 -1.87 21.17 8.06
N PHE A 503 -0.96 21.80 8.82
CA PHE A 503 -0.79 21.50 10.24
C PHE A 503 -1.98 21.94 11.09
N ASP A 504 -2.52 23.14 10.84
CA ASP A 504 -3.67 23.66 11.55
C ASP A 504 -4.90 22.76 11.34
N ASP A 505 -5.07 22.19 10.14
CA ASP A 505 -6.16 21.28 9.80
C ASP A 505 -6.03 19.93 10.53
N VAL A 506 -4.87 19.25 10.43
CA VAL A 506 -4.68 17.90 10.98
C VAL A 506 -4.54 17.86 12.50
N LEU A 507 -4.22 18.99 13.14
CA LEU A 507 -4.03 19.12 14.59
C LEU A 507 -5.20 19.81 15.32
N ALA A 508 -6.21 20.31 14.60
CA ALA A 508 -7.42 20.92 15.19
C ALA A 508 -8.20 19.91 16.04
#